data_AF-A0A8F5VPJ1-F1
#
_entry.id   AF-A0A8F5VPJ1-F1
#
_cell.length_a   1.000
_cell.length_b   1.000
_cell.length_c   1.000
_cell.angle_alpha   90.00
_cell.angle_beta   90.00
_cell.angle_gamma   90.00
#
_symmetry.space_group_name_H-M   'P 1'
#
loop_
_entity.id
_entity.type
_entity.pdbx_description
1 polymer ?
#
loop_
_entity_poly.entity_id
_entity_poly.type
_entity_poly.pdbx_seq_one_letter_code
_entity_poly.pdbx_strand_id
1 'polypeptide(L)'
;MVISHEDRWYELAIHKLTEINNYITLVAIQYHDITDYKHLEKELSERGFGQIEHNMAQFQILNDEIRNPLQIIRLLIDISETEYKQQIDDQITVIDNLVTKLDKGWLKSEKVRTFLFKHYQHGMGINPDMSE
;
A
#
# COMPACT_ATOMS: atom_id res chain seq x y z
N MET A 1 27.45 2.11 4.00
CA MET A 1 26.97 1.68 5.33
C MET A 1 26.07 2.77 5.87
N VAL A 2 24.84 2.45 6.28
CA VAL A 2 23.97 3.44 6.92
C VAL A 2 24.24 3.42 8.42
N ILE A 3 24.41 4.58 9.02
CA ILE A 3 24.55 4.77 10.46
C ILE A 3 23.47 5.73 10.96
N SER A 4 22.99 5.53 12.19
CA SER A 4 22.05 6.44 12.84
C SER A 4 22.58 6.92 14.18
N HIS A 5 22.35 8.19 14.49
CA HIS A 5 22.68 8.78 15.78
C HIS A 5 21.79 10.00 16.06
N GLU A 6 21.19 10.07 17.25
CA GLU A 6 20.33 11.19 17.69
C GLU A 6 19.30 11.62 16.63
N ASP A 7 18.53 10.66 16.11
CA ASP A 7 17.48 10.87 15.09
C ASP A 7 18.00 11.41 13.74
N ARG A 8 19.30 11.26 13.48
CA ARG A 8 19.91 11.53 12.16
C ARG A 8 20.42 10.26 11.53
N TRP A 9 20.30 10.19 10.21
CA TRP A 9 20.76 9.08 9.40
C TRP A 9 21.81 9.55 8.39
N TYR A 10 22.92 8.83 8.34
CA TYR A 10 24.00 9.11 7.40
C TYR A 10 24.33 7.85 6.60
N GLU A 11 24.45 8.01 5.29
CA GLU A 11 25.06 7.01 4.43
C GLU A 11 26.57 7.26 4.35
N LEU A 12 27.34 6.30 4.85
CA LEU A 12 28.80 6.37 4.95
C LEU A 12 29.46 5.42 3.94
N ALA A 13 30.36 5.94 3.13
CA ALA A 13 31.27 5.18 2.28
C ALA A 13 32.71 5.42 2.72
N ILE A 14 33.45 4.34 2.99
CA ILE A 14 34.85 4.39 3.41
C ILE A 14 35.69 3.77 2.30
N HIS A 15 36.60 4.56 1.75
CA HIS A 15 37.52 4.15 0.70
C HIS A 15 38.95 4.19 1.24
N LYS A 16 39.66 3.08 1.09
CA LYS A 16 41.09 3.02 1.37
C LYS A 16 41.84 3.68 0.22
N LEU A 17 42.68 4.68 0.52
CA LEU A 17 43.43 5.41 -0.51
C LEU A 17 44.91 5.06 -0.54
N THR A 18 45.51 4.68 0.60
CA THR A 18 46.94 4.36 0.65
C THR A 18 47.23 3.28 1.68
N GLU A 19 48.15 2.38 1.33
CA GLU A 19 48.68 1.32 2.17
C GLU A 19 50.19 1.26 2.05
N ILE A 20 50.87 1.27 3.20
CA ILE A 20 52.32 1.11 3.28
C ILE A 20 52.57 0.01 4.32
N ASN A 21 53.36 -1.01 3.94
CA ASN A 21 53.72 -2.12 4.82
C ASN A 21 52.50 -2.80 5.50
N ASN A 22 51.42 -3.03 4.74
CA ASN A 22 50.15 -3.59 5.26
C ASN A 22 49.39 -2.70 6.28
N TYR A 23 49.82 -1.45 6.47
CA TYR A 23 49.10 -0.48 7.28
C TYR A 23 48.36 0.51 6.38
N ILE A 24 47.04 0.59 6.56
CA ILE A 24 46.21 1.63 5.95
C ILE A 24 46.64 2.97 6.56
N THR A 25 47.22 3.83 5.72
CA THR A 25 47.75 5.13 6.17
C THR A 25 46.78 6.27 5.88
N LEU A 26 45.88 6.08 4.90
CA LEU A 26 44.88 7.06 4.51
C LEU A 26 43.58 6.39 4.09
N VAL A 27 42.48 6.88 4.65
CA VAL A 27 41.12 6.56 4.24
C VAL A 27 40.41 7.85 3.82
N ALA A 28 39.64 7.79 2.74
CA ALA A 28 38.63 8.78 2.43
C ALA A 28 37.30 8.31 2.99
N ILE A 29 36.61 9.22 3.68
CA ILE A 29 35.28 9.00 4.22
C ILE A 29 34.35 9.97 3.51
N GLN A 30 33.32 9.44 2.87
CA GLN A 30 32.22 10.22 2.32
C GLN A 30 30.98 9.92 3.15
N TYR A 31 30.28 10.97 3.58
CA TYR A 31 29.00 10.83 4.24
C TYR A 31 27.95 11.67 3.53
N HIS A 32 26.76 11.12 3.40
CA HIS A 32 25.58 11.82 2.91
C HIS A 32 24.51 11.80 4.01
N ASP A 33 23.99 12.97 4.38
CA ASP A 33 22.86 13.06 5.30
C ASP A 33 21.60 12.64 4.55
N ILE A 34 20.95 11.57 5.02
CA ILE A 34 19.73 11.00 4.46
C ILE A 34 18.56 11.14 5.43
N THR A 35 18.66 12.03 6.42
CA THR A 35 17.70 12.14 7.51
C THR A 35 16.30 12.50 7.01
N ASP A 36 16.19 13.52 6.16
CA ASP A 36 14.92 13.95 5.56
C ASP A 36 14.27 12.83 4.73
N TYR A 37 15.08 12.11 3.96
CA TYR A 37 14.62 10.97 3.17
C TYR A 37 14.05 9.87 4.06
N LYS A 38 14.73 9.56 5.17
CA LYS A 38 14.31 8.52 6.12
C LYS A 38 13.07 8.92 6.92
N HIS A 39 12.93 10.19 7.31
CA HIS A 39 11.68 10.66 7.91
C HIS A 39 10.52 10.60 6.94
N LEU A 40 10.71 11.05 5.70
CA LEU A 40 9.68 10.99 4.67
C LEU A 40 9.26 9.54 4.39
N GLU A 41 10.22 8.63 4.26
CA GLU A 41 9.98 7.19 4.12
C GLU A 41 9.16 6.63 5.29
N LYS A 42 9.52 6.99 6.52
CA LYS A 42 8.80 6.57 7.72
C LYS A 42 7.37 7.13 7.75
N GLU A 43 7.19 8.42 7.48
CA GLU A 43 5.86 9.05 7.47
C GLU A 43 4.95 8.48 6.37
N LEU A 44 5.50 8.26 5.17
CA LEU A 44 4.77 7.66 4.05
C LEU A 44 4.40 6.21 4.34
N SER A 45 5.30 5.46 4.99
CA SER A 45 5.02 4.09 5.41
C SER A 45 3.93 4.04 6.48
N GLU A 46 4.09 4.80 7.56
CA GLU A 46 3.16 4.76 8.69
C GLU A 46 1.76 5.30 8.33
N ARG A 47 1.67 6.42 7.61
CA ARG A 47 0.37 7.04 7.28
C ARG A 47 -0.23 6.50 5.99
N GLY A 48 0.58 6.30 4.96
CA GLY A 48 0.11 5.94 3.62
C GLY A 48 -0.44 4.51 3.56
N PHE A 49 0.29 3.53 4.10
CA PHE A 49 -0.16 2.13 4.08
C PHE A 49 -1.41 1.93 4.94
N GLY A 50 -1.41 2.47 6.16
CA GLY A 50 -2.56 2.35 7.06
C GLY A 50 -3.84 2.93 6.45
N GLN A 51 -3.73 4.06 5.75
CA GLN A 51 -4.87 4.68 5.09
C GLN A 51 -5.36 3.88 3.87
N ILE A 52 -4.46 3.28 3.10
CA ILE A 52 -4.84 2.40 1.97
C ILE A 52 -5.59 1.17 2.49
N GLU A 53 -5.09 0.52 3.54
CA GLU A 53 -5.76 -0.65 4.15
C GLU A 53 -7.12 -0.27 4.72
N HIS A 54 -7.20 0.85 5.44
CA HIS A 54 -8.45 1.33 6.02
C HIS A 54 -9.50 1.61 4.94
N ASN A 55 -9.12 2.36 3.90
CA ASN A 55 -10.01 2.67 2.79
C ASN A 55 -10.46 1.39 2.08
N MET A 56 -9.58 0.40 1.95
CA MET A 56 -9.91 -0.88 1.33
C MET A 56 -10.97 -1.65 2.12
N ALA A 57 -10.78 -1.75 3.43
CA ALA A 57 -11.76 -2.39 4.31
C ALA A 57 -13.12 -1.67 4.24
N GLN A 58 -13.11 -0.33 4.22
CA GLN A 58 -14.34 0.44 4.07
C GLN A 58 -15.04 0.20 2.73
N PHE A 59 -14.31 0.05 1.62
CA PHE A 59 -14.92 -0.26 0.32
C PHE A 59 -15.58 -1.63 0.27
N GLN A 60 -15.00 -2.65 0.92
CA GLN A 60 -15.60 -3.98 1.00
C GLN A 60 -16.90 -3.95 1.81
N ILE A 61 -16.88 -3.30 2.98
CA ILE A 61 -18.06 -3.09 3.81
C ILE A 61 -19.15 -2.36 3.00
N LEU A 62 -18.78 -1.29 2.31
CA LEU A 62 -19.71 -0.51 1.49
C LEU A 62 -20.31 -1.34 0.34
N ASN A 63 -19.50 -2.17 -0.33
CA ASN A 63 -20.00 -3.05 -1.40
C ASN A 63 -21.08 -4.02 -0.88
N ASP A 64 -20.86 -4.61 0.28
CA ASP A 64 -21.83 -5.50 0.92
C ASP A 64 -23.07 -4.73 1.39
N GLU A 65 -22.88 -3.54 1.97
CA GLU A 65 -23.96 -2.65 2.38
C GLU A 65 -24.83 -2.18 1.21
N ILE A 66 -24.29 -2.08 -0.02
CA ILE A 66 -25.07 -1.79 -1.22
C ILE A 66 -25.83 -3.03 -1.72
N ARG A 67 -25.21 -4.21 -1.69
CA ARG A 67 -25.83 -5.45 -2.20
C ARG A 67 -27.06 -5.86 -1.38
N ASN A 68 -27.06 -5.59 -0.08
CA ASN A 68 -28.19 -5.90 0.81
C ASN A 68 -29.51 -5.21 0.40
N PRO A 69 -29.59 -3.87 0.27
CA PRO A 69 -30.75 -3.18 -0.28
C PRO A 69 -31.14 -3.67 -1.68
N LEU A 70 -30.18 -3.95 -2.56
CA LEU A 70 -30.50 -4.45 -3.91
C LEU A 70 -31.22 -5.80 -3.85
N GLN A 71 -30.80 -6.73 -2.98
CA GLN A 71 -31.49 -8.00 -2.78
C GLN A 71 -32.92 -7.79 -2.24
N ILE A 72 -33.10 -6.86 -1.30
CA ILE A 72 -34.42 -6.52 -0.77
C ILE A 72 -35.32 -5.95 -1.87
N ILE A 73 -34.82 -5.00 -2.67
CA ILE A 73 -35.59 -4.43 -3.79
C ILE A 73 -35.97 -5.51 -4.79
N ARG A 74 -35.04 -6.41 -5.12
CA ARG A 74 -35.29 -7.52 -6.05
C ARG A 74 -36.41 -8.43 -5.54
N LEU A 75 -36.36 -8.83 -4.26
CA LEU A 75 -37.40 -9.63 -3.62
C LEU A 75 -38.77 -8.94 -3.67
N LEU A 76 -38.82 -7.63 -3.36
CA LEU A 76 -40.06 -6.85 -3.39
C LEU A 76 -40.65 -6.76 -4.80
N ILE A 77 -39.79 -6.58 -5.80
CA ILE A 77 -40.21 -6.58 -7.20
C ILE A 77 -40.69 -7.96 -7.64
N ASP A 78 -40.04 -9.02 -7.17
CA ASP A 78 -40.40 -10.38 -7.54
C ASP A 78 -41.81 -10.77 -7.14
N ILE A 79 -42.26 -10.29 -5.99
CA ILE A 79 -43.62 -10.52 -5.47
C ILE A 79 -44.64 -9.47 -5.94
N SER A 80 -44.22 -8.42 -6.65
CA SER A 80 -45.10 -7.35 -7.11
C SER A 80 -45.66 -7.61 -8.52
N GLU A 81 -46.92 -7.23 -8.75
CA GLU A 81 -47.56 -7.26 -10.07
C GLU A 81 -47.36 -5.92 -10.82
N THR A 82 -46.12 -5.48 -10.96
CA THR A 82 -45.78 -4.22 -11.63
C THR A 82 -45.34 -4.42 -13.08
N GLU A 83 -45.80 -3.57 -13.99
CA GLU A 83 -45.33 -3.54 -15.39
C GLU A 83 -43.84 -3.14 -15.50
N TYR A 84 -43.31 -2.45 -14.49
CA TYR A 84 -41.92 -1.99 -14.45
C TYR A 84 -40.92 -3.05 -13.98
N LYS A 85 -41.38 -4.28 -13.69
CA LYS A 85 -40.55 -5.34 -13.08
C LYS A 85 -39.24 -5.55 -13.84
N GLN A 86 -39.30 -5.68 -15.16
CA GLN A 86 -38.11 -5.89 -15.98
C GLN A 86 -37.16 -4.69 -15.95
N GLN A 87 -37.68 -3.47 -16.06
CA GLN A 87 -36.85 -2.26 -16.05
C GLN A 87 -36.11 -2.11 -14.72
N ILE A 88 -36.77 -2.45 -13.61
CA ILE A 88 -36.16 -2.38 -12.29
C ILE A 88 -35.12 -3.50 -12.10
N ASP A 89 -35.40 -4.73 -12.54
CA ASP A 89 -34.41 -5.83 -12.48
C ASP A 89 -33.17 -5.54 -13.34
N ASP A 90 -33.35 -4.90 -14.50
CA ASP A 90 -32.25 -4.43 -15.34
C ASP A 90 -31.38 -3.41 -14.59
N GLN A 91 -31.98 -2.44 -13.89
CA GLN A 91 -31.22 -1.46 -13.09
C GLN A 91 -30.51 -2.11 -11.89
N ILE A 92 -31.16 -3.04 -11.18
CA ILE A 92 -30.54 -3.80 -10.09
C ILE A 92 -29.30 -4.55 -10.62
N THR A 93 -29.42 -5.17 -11.78
CA THR A 93 -28.31 -5.88 -12.44
C THR A 93 -27.18 -4.93 -12.85
N VAL A 94 -27.50 -3.73 -13.35
CA VAL A 94 -26.49 -2.70 -13.64
C VAL A 94 -25.72 -2.32 -12.37
N ILE A 95 -26.41 -2.08 -11.26
CA ILE A 95 -25.79 -1.68 -10.00
C ILE A 95 -24.94 -2.83 -9.42
N ASP A 96 -25.45 -4.08 -9.40
CA ASP A 96 -24.68 -5.22 -8.89
C ASP A 96 -23.40 -5.48 -9.72
N ASN A 97 -23.46 -5.26 -11.04
CA ASN A 97 -22.28 -5.32 -11.90
C ASN A 97 -21.26 -4.21 -11.59
N LEU A 98 -21.72 -3.00 -11.27
CA LEU A 98 -20.84 -1.90 -10.86
C LEU A 98 -20.15 -2.20 -9.52
N VAL A 99 -20.90 -2.70 -8.54
CA VAL A 99 -20.37 -3.15 -7.24
C VAL A 99 -19.36 -4.28 -7.44
N THR A 100 -19.69 -5.28 -8.25
CA THR A 100 -18.76 -6.38 -8.58
C THR A 100 -17.49 -5.89 -9.29
N LYS A 101 -17.59 -4.85 -10.13
CA LYS A 101 -16.43 -4.24 -10.79
C LYS A 101 -15.57 -3.46 -9.80
N LEU A 102 -16.16 -2.76 -8.83
CA LEU A 102 -15.44 -2.10 -7.75
C LEU A 102 -14.67 -3.12 -6.91
N ASP A 103 -15.33 -4.21 -6.54
CA ASP A 103 -14.74 -5.31 -5.79
C ASP A 103 -13.56 -5.95 -6.54
N LYS A 104 -13.68 -6.17 -7.85
CA LYS A 104 -12.58 -6.64 -8.72
C LYS A 104 -11.50 -5.58 -8.97
N GLY A 105 -11.84 -4.29 -8.84
CA GLY A 105 -10.92 -3.15 -8.94
C GLY A 105 -9.80 -3.20 -7.90
N TRP A 106 -10.01 -3.96 -6.82
CA TRP A 106 -9.05 -4.32 -5.78
C TRP A 106 -7.67 -4.72 -6.31
N LEU A 107 -7.59 -5.46 -7.42
CA LEU A 107 -6.32 -5.87 -8.05
C LEU A 107 -5.42 -4.70 -8.48
N LYS A 108 -5.99 -3.53 -8.80
CA LYS A 108 -5.19 -2.35 -9.14
C LYS A 108 -4.59 -1.70 -7.90
N SER A 109 -5.36 -1.59 -6.82
CA SER A 109 -4.88 -1.06 -5.55
C SER A 109 -3.86 -1.99 -4.89
N GLU A 110 -4.01 -3.31 -5.02
CA GLU A 110 -3.02 -4.30 -4.59
C GLU A 110 -1.66 -4.13 -5.29
N LYS A 111 -1.67 -3.81 -6.59
CA LYS A 111 -0.43 -3.49 -7.33
C LYS A 111 0.23 -2.21 -6.84
N VAL A 112 -0.55 -1.17 -6.53
CA VAL A 112 -0.02 0.08 -5.97
C VAL A 112 0.55 -0.18 -4.57
N ARG A 113 -0.18 -0.88 -3.72
CA ARG A 113 0.27 -1.33 -2.40
C ARG A 113 1.56 -2.13 -2.48
N THR A 114 1.63 -3.14 -3.35
CA THR A 114 2.82 -3.98 -3.55
C THR A 114 3.99 -3.17 -4.10
N PHE A 115 3.75 -2.24 -5.02
CA PHE A 115 4.79 -1.36 -5.56
C PHE A 115 5.37 -0.46 -4.47
N LEU A 116 4.51 0.21 -3.70
CA LEU A 116 4.91 1.02 -2.54
C LEU A 116 5.68 0.14 -1.54
N PHE A 117 5.17 -1.03 -1.21
CA PHE A 117 5.80 -1.96 -0.28
C PHE A 117 7.19 -2.40 -0.75
N LYS A 118 7.35 -2.79 -2.02
CA LYS A 118 8.66 -3.19 -2.58
C LYS A 118 9.66 -2.04 -2.64
N HIS A 119 9.21 -0.85 -3.03
CA HIS A 119 10.08 0.31 -3.17
C HIS A 119 10.60 0.80 -1.81
N TYR A 120 9.74 0.82 -0.79
CA TYR A 120 10.12 1.22 0.56
C TYR A 120 10.75 0.09 1.39
N GLN A 121 10.46 -1.20 1.13
CA GLN A 121 11.20 -2.31 1.75
C GLN A 121 12.68 -2.36 1.30
N HIS A 122 12.96 -2.07 0.03
CA HIS A 122 14.35 -2.05 -0.47
C HIS A 122 15.14 -0.83 0.05
N GLY A 123 14.46 0.27 0.41
CA GLY A 123 15.07 1.40 1.14
C GLY A 123 15.28 1.14 2.63
N MET A 124 14.52 0.20 3.22
CA MET A 124 14.51 -0.08 4.66
C MET A 124 15.49 -1.15 5.15
N GLY A 125 16.12 -1.95 4.29
CA GLY A 125 17.07 -2.99 4.74
C GLY A 125 16.45 -3.97 5.75
N ILE A 126 15.13 -4.19 5.68
CA ILE A 126 14.45 -5.20 6.50
C ILE A 126 14.49 -6.51 5.73
N ASN A 127 15.35 -7.40 6.19
CA ASN A 127 15.44 -8.77 5.70
C ASN A 127 14.13 -9.51 6.05
N PRO A 128 13.45 -10.21 5.11
CA PRO A 128 12.18 -10.88 5.37
C PRO A 128 12.25 -12.05 6.38
N ASP A 129 13.44 -12.51 6.77
CA ASP A 129 13.65 -13.72 7.58
C ASP A 129 13.61 -13.50 9.11
N MET A 130 12.77 -12.60 9.61
CA MET A 130 12.57 -12.45 11.07
C MET A 130 11.14 -12.80 11.48
N SER A 131 10.69 -13.98 11.05
CA SER A 131 9.55 -14.69 11.63
C SER A 131 9.87 -16.18 11.77
N GLU A 132 10.63 -16.51 12.82
CA GLU A 132 10.51 -17.76 13.58
C GLU A 132 10.54 -17.43 15.07
#